data_AF-A0A8I1EFF6-F1
#
_entry.id   AF-A0A8I1EFF6-F1
#
_cell.length_a   1.000
_cell.length_b   1.000
_cell.length_c   1.000
_cell.angle_alpha   90.00
_cell.angle_beta   90.00
_cell.angle_gamma   90.00
#
_symmetry.space_group_name_H-M   'P 1'
#
loop_
_entity.id
_entity.type
_entity.pdbx_description
1 polymer ?
#
loop_
_entity_poly.entity_id
_entity_poly.type
_entity_poly.pdbx_seq_one_letter_code
_entity_poly.pdbx_strand_id
1 'polypeptide(L)'
;MRVSLFAAACLLLTAPFVQADAPRTFQEAKKVAWKLYAPQSTEFYCGCKYKGNKVDLASCGYAPRKNAQRASRIEWEHIVPAWQIGHQRQCWQSGGRKQCSQHDEVYQRAEADLHNLVPSIGEVYL
;
A
#
# COMPACT_ATOMS: atom_id res chain seq x y z
N MET A 1 23.84 -40.79 -27.48
CA MET A 1 23.87 -39.98 -26.24
C MET A 1 24.03 -38.46 -26.44
N ARG A 2 24.36 -37.92 -27.63
CA ARG A 2 24.47 -36.47 -27.84
C ARG A 2 23.16 -35.76 -28.22
N VAL A 3 22.20 -36.47 -28.83
CA VAL A 3 20.88 -35.93 -29.21
C VAL A 3 19.99 -35.63 -27.99
N SER A 4 20.13 -36.43 -26.92
CA SER A 4 19.35 -36.27 -25.68
C SER A 4 19.73 -35.02 -24.87
N LEU A 5 20.93 -34.46 -25.07
CA LEU A 5 21.37 -33.23 -24.39
C LEU A 5 20.77 -31.96 -25.03
N PHE A 6 20.53 -31.96 -26.34
CA PHE A 6 19.90 -30.83 -27.03
C PHE A 6 18.40 -30.71 -26.73
N ALA A 7 17.70 -31.84 -26.52
CA ALA A 7 16.28 -31.83 -26.15
C ALA A 7 16.03 -31.25 -24.74
N ALA A 8 16.96 -31.45 -23.80
CA ALA A 8 16.86 -30.90 -22.45
C ALA A 8 17.11 -29.39 -22.39
N ALA A 9 17.95 -28.85 -23.29
CA ALA A 9 18.23 -27.42 -23.36
C ALA A 9 17.03 -26.58 -23.87
N CYS A 10 16.21 -27.13 -24.76
CA CYS A 10 15.00 -26.45 -25.24
C CYS A 10 13.86 -26.38 -24.19
N LEU A 11 13.83 -27.29 -23.21
CA LEU A 11 12.78 -27.29 -22.18
C LEU A 11 12.98 -26.21 -21.10
N LEU A 12 14.17 -25.63 -20.98
CA LEU A 12 14.49 -24.59 -19.99
C LEU A 12 14.12 -23.17 -20.47
N LEU A 13 13.76 -22.99 -21.73
CA LEU A 13 13.42 -21.69 -22.34
C LEU A 13 11.93 -21.35 -22.29
N THR A 14 11.08 -22.24 -21.76
CA THR A 14 9.62 -22.02 -21.62
C THR A 14 9.19 -21.81 -20.16
N ALA A 15 10.06 -21.26 -19.31
CA ALA A 15 9.61 -20.82 -17.99
C ALA A 15 8.65 -19.63 -18.18
N PRO A 16 7.39 -19.71 -17.70
CA PRO A 16 6.49 -18.57 -17.78
C PRO A 16 7.07 -17.45 -16.93
N PHE A 17 7.32 -16.30 -17.56
CA PHE A 17 7.61 -15.07 -16.84
C PHE A 17 6.37 -14.71 -16.03
N VAL A 18 6.40 -14.99 -14.72
CA VAL A 18 5.35 -14.53 -13.81
C VAL A 18 5.53 -13.03 -13.64
N GLN A 19 4.73 -12.24 -14.36
CA GLN A 19 4.65 -10.82 -14.11
C GLN A 19 3.74 -10.56 -12.92
N ALA A 20 4.29 -9.91 -11.89
CA ALA A 20 3.48 -9.41 -10.79
C ALA A 20 2.73 -8.17 -11.26
N ASP A 21 1.41 -8.24 -11.27
CA ASP A 21 0.56 -7.10 -11.62
C ASP A 21 0.47 -6.09 -10.47
N ALA A 22 0.15 -4.84 -10.81
CA ALA A 22 -0.06 -3.82 -9.79
C ALA A 22 -1.32 -4.12 -8.96
N PRO A 23 -1.38 -3.73 -7.68
CA PRO A 23 -2.58 -3.88 -6.88
C PRO A 23 -3.76 -3.17 -7.52
N ARG A 24 -4.91 -3.83 -7.58
CA ARG A 24 -6.12 -3.28 -8.24
C ARG A 24 -7.03 -2.59 -7.25
N THR A 25 -6.90 -2.89 -5.97
CA THR A 25 -7.72 -2.33 -4.90
C THR A 25 -6.86 -1.85 -3.75
N PHE A 26 -7.37 -0.90 -2.97
CA PHE A 26 -6.69 -0.40 -1.78
C PHE A 26 -6.36 -1.53 -0.77
N GLN A 27 -7.20 -2.56 -0.66
CA GLN A 27 -6.93 -3.70 0.23
C GLN A 27 -5.77 -4.58 -0.27
N GLU A 28 -5.69 -4.81 -1.58
CA GLU A 28 -4.53 -5.48 -2.20
C GLU A 28 -3.26 -4.64 -1.98
N ALA A 29 -3.35 -3.31 -2.20
CA ALA A 29 -2.22 -2.40 -2.05
C ALA A 29 -1.65 -2.43 -0.62
N LYS A 30 -2.51 -2.36 0.41
CA LYS A 30 -2.07 -2.47 1.81
C LYS A 30 -1.34 -3.78 2.12
N LYS A 31 -1.80 -4.91 1.56
CA LYS A 31 -1.12 -6.22 1.76
C LYS A 31 0.29 -6.22 1.17
N VAL A 32 0.47 -5.59 0.01
CA VAL A 32 1.79 -5.44 -0.62
C VAL A 32 2.65 -4.45 0.16
N ALA A 33 2.08 -3.31 0.54
CA ALA A 33 2.78 -2.26 1.24
C ALA A 33 3.35 -2.72 2.60
N TRP A 34 2.63 -3.57 3.35
CA TRP A 34 3.17 -4.19 4.57
C TRP A 34 4.46 -4.98 4.34
N LYS A 35 4.58 -5.66 3.19
CA LYS A 35 5.81 -6.40 2.83
C LYS A 35 6.91 -5.43 2.39
N LEU A 36 6.54 -4.42 1.58
CA LEU A 36 7.47 -3.43 1.05
C LEU A 36 8.18 -2.64 2.17
N TYR A 37 7.43 -2.24 3.19
CA TYR A 37 7.96 -1.43 4.30
C TYR A 37 8.52 -2.25 5.47
N ALA A 38 8.38 -3.59 5.47
CA ALA A 38 8.87 -4.43 6.56
C ALA A 38 10.38 -4.27 6.86
N PRO A 39 11.29 -4.13 5.87
CA PRO A 39 12.72 -3.99 6.16
C PRO A 39 13.07 -2.72 6.95
N GLN A 40 12.41 -1.60 6.66
CA GLN A 40 12.66 -0.32 7.32
C GLN A 40 11.82 -0.13 8.59
N SER A 41 10.57 -0.60 8.57
CA SER A 41 9.60 -0.53 9.68
C SER A 41 9.62 0.83 10.41
N THR A 42 9.64 1.91 9.62
CA THR A 42 9.70 3.30 10.08
C THR A 42 8.57 4.06 9.41
N GLU A 43 7.75 4.76 10.19
CA GLU A 43 6.66 5.56 9.65
C GLU A 43 7.17 6.86 9.02
N PHE A 44 6.39 7.41 8.09
CA PHE A 44 6.84 8.37 7.09
C PHE A 44 7.07 9.79 7.63
N TYR A 45 6.27 10.25 8.59
CA TYR A 45 6.27 11.67 8.97
C TYR A 45 7.17 11.97 10.16
N CYS A 46 7.06 11.20 11.25
CA CYS A 46 7.79 11.45 12.49
C CYS A 46 9.01 10.53 12.68
N GLY A 47 9.21 9.55 11.79
CA GLY A 47 10.33 8.60 11.85
C GLY A 47 10.22 7.55 12.96
N CYS A 48 9.03 7.31 13.52
CA CYS A 48 8.87 6.31 14.57
C CYS A 48 9.02 4.88 14.04
N LYS A 49 9.71 4.03 14.81
CA LYS A 49 9.72 2.60 14.54
C LYS A 49 8.36 1.99 14.83
N TYR A 50 8.00 0.95 14.08
CA TYR A 50 6.79 0.18 14.34
C TYR A 50 7.06 -1.32 14.17
N LYS A 51 6.22 -2.15 14.79
CA LYS A 51 6.25 -3.62 14.62
C LYS A 51 4.85 -4.13 14.35
N GLY A 52 4.67 -4.74 13.18
CA GLY A 52 3.33 -5.04 12.67
C GLY A 52 2.51 -3.75 12.63
N ASN A 53 1.34 -3.74 13.26
CA ASN A 53 0.49 -2.56 13.30
C ASN A 53 0.77 -1.60 14.48
N LYS A 54 1.73 -1.90 15.36
CA LYS A 54 1.95 -1.13 16.59
C LYS A 54 3.13 -0.17 16.44
N VAL A 55 2.91 1.11 16.75
CA VAL A 55 3.95 2.15 16.74
C VAL A 55 4.68 2.18 18.08
N ASP A 56 6.00 2.30 18.03
CA ASP A 56 6.84 2.64 19.18
C ASP A 56 7.05 4.16 19.24
N LEU A 57 6.17 4.86 19.96
CA LEU A 57 6.22 6.32 20.07
C LEU A 57 7.48 6.82 20.80
N ALA A 58 8.09 6.00 21.66
CA ALA A 58 9.29 6.37 22.38
C ALA A 58 10.52 6.41 21.44
N SER A 59 10.53 5.61 20.36
CA SER A 59 11.64 5.56 19.40
C SER A 59 11.93 6.89 18.68
N CYS A 60 10.94 7.78 18.61
CA CYS A 60 10.99 9.08 17.95
C CYS A 60 10.62 10.25 18.87
N GLY A 61 10.24 9.97 20.13
CA GLY A 61 9.78 10.98 21.08
C GLY A 61 8.38 11.57 20.80
N TYR A 62 7.54 10.86 20.03
CA TYR A 62 6.20 11.34 19.70
C TYR A 62 5.27 11.32 20.93
N ALA A 63 4.62 12.45 21.20
CA ALA A 63 3.65 12.59 22.29
C ALA A 63 2.22 12.73 21.70
N PRO A 64 1.30 11.79 21.97
CA PRO A 64 -0.07 11.88 21.48
C PRO A 64 -0.78 13.15 21.95
N ARG A 65 -1.51 13.82 21.05
CA ARG A 65 -2.16 15.10 21.36
C ARG A 65 -3.56 14.91 21.96
N LYS A 66 -4.37 14.04 21.35
CA LYS A 66 -5.80 13.86 21.70
C LYS A 66 -6.24 12.40 21.67
N ASN A 67 -5.65 11.55 20.83
CA ASN A 67 -6.07 10.18 20.64
C ASN A 67 -4.89 9.20 20.68
N ALA A 68 -4.47 8.84 21.89
CA ALA A 68 -3.39 7.90 22.13
C ALA A 68 -3.65 6.50 21.53
N GLN A 69 -4.92 6.06 21.45
CA GLN A 69 -5.28 4.78 20.84
C GLN A 69 -5.07 4.78 19.32
N ARG A 70 -5.22 5.93 18.67
CA ARG A 70 -4.93 6.09 17.25
C ARG A 70 -3.44 6.29 17.00
N ALA A 71 -2.76 7.02 17.88
CA ALA A 71 -1.33 7.23 17.81
C ALA A 71 -0.51 5.92 17.99
N SER A 72 -1.06 4.92 18.68
CA SER A 72 -0.36 3.66 18.92
C SER A 72 -0.36 2.68 17.74
N ARG A 73 -0.97 3.04 16.60
CA ARG A 73 -1.07 2.17 15.43
C ARG A 73 -0.73 2.86 14.12
N ILE A 74 -0.34 2.06 13.13
CA ILE A 74 -0.11 2.50 11.77
C ILE A 74 -1.44 2.61 11.02
N GLU A 75 -1.62 3.70 10.30
CA GLU A 75 -2.64 3.85 9.26
C GLU A 75 -1.93 4.12 7.92
N TRP A 76 -2.51 3.60 6.83
CA TRP A 76 -1.92 3.73 5.50
C TRP A 76 -2.36 5.06 4.90
N GLU A 77 -1.44 6.01 4.88
CA GLU A 77 -1.62 7.37 4.39
C GLU A 77 -1.56 7.43 2.88
N HIS A 78 -2.51 8.17 2.30
CA HIS A 78 -2.48 8.62 0.91
C HIS A 78 -1.80 9.99 0.84
N ILE A 79 -0.54 10.08 0.40
CA ILE A 79 0.20 11.36 0.32
C ILE A 79 -0.60 12.41 -0.46
N VAL A 80 -1.08 12.03 -1.64
CA VAL A 80 -2.12 12.72 -2.39
C VAL A 80 -3.46 12.15 -1.92
N PRO A 81 -4.29 12.93 -1.19
CA PRO A 81 -5.48 12.39 -0.57
C PRO A 81 -6.45 11.75 -1.56
N ALA A 82 -7.11 10.68 -1.13
CA ALA A 82 -8.21 10.03 -1.87
C ALA A 82 -9.27 11.04 -2.36
N TRP A 83 -9.58 12.05 -1.55
CA TRP A 83 -10.49 13.13 -1.94
C TRP A 83 -9.96 13.95 -3.12
N GLN A 84 -8.68 14.29 -3.14
CA GLN A 84 -8.09 15.05 -4.25
C GLN A 84 -8.13 14.25 -5.56
N ILE A 85 -7.94 12.93 -5.47
CA ILE A 85 -8.01 12.00 -6.61
C ILE A 85 -9.43 11.86 -7.16
N GLY A 86 -10.44 11.92 -6.29
CA GLY A 86 -11.79 11.45 -6.61
C GLY A 86 -12.93 12.46 -6.54
N HIS A 87 -12.82 13.58 -5.82
CA HIS A 87 -13.97 14.41 -5.48
C HIS A 87 -14.71 14.99 -6.69
N GLN A 88 -14.04 15.20 -7.81
CA GLN A 88 -14.65 15.71 -9.04
C GLN A 88 -15.32 14.62 -9.89
N ARG A 89 -15.15 13.35 -9.53
CA ARG A 89 -15.69 12.22 -10.29
C ARG A 89 -17.18 12.01 -10.00
N GLN A 90 -17.91 11.53 -11.00
CA GLN A 90 -19.34 11.25 -10.86
C GLN A 90 -19.63 10.22 -9.76
N CYS A 91 -18.78 9.18 -9.62
CA CYS A 91 -18.91 8.20 -8.54
C CYS A 91 -18.92 8.85 -7.16
N TRP A 92 -18.11 9.90 -6.97
CA TRP A 92 -17.96 10.58 -5.69
C TRP A 92 -19.18 11.44 -5.40
N GLN A 93 -19.72 12.10 -6.42
CA GLN A 93 -20.98 12.85 -6.31
C GLN A 93 -22.17 11.92 -6.01
N SER A 94 -22.16 10.69 -6.52
CA SER A 94 -23.23 9.71 -6.31
C SER A 94 -23.16 8.94 -4.99
N GLY A 95 -22.02 8.92 -4.28
CA GLY A 95 -21.91 8.17 -3.02
C GLY A 95 -20.55 8.23 -2.32
N GLY A 96 -19.77 9.27 -2.59
CA GLY A 96 -18.46 9.52 -2.00
C GLY A 96 -17.40 8.49 -2.37
N ARG A 97 -16.35 8.43 -1.54
CA ARG A 97 -15.22 7.50 -1.71
C ARG A 97 -15.66 6.06 -1.89
N LYS A 98 -16.61 5.59 -1.06
CA LYS A 98 -17.07 4.19 -1.08
C LYS A 98 -17.59 3.80 -2.46
N GLN A 99 -18.37 4.67 -3.09
CA GLN A 99 -18.92 4.43 -4.42
C GLN A 99 -17.82 4.36 -5.48
N CYS A 100 -16.82 5.26 -5.41
CA CYS A 100 -15.68 5.22 -6.32
C CYS A 100 -14.81 3.97 -6.13
N SER A 101 -14.50 3.60 -4.88
CA SER A 101 -13.75 2.38 -4.57
C SER A 101 -14.44 1.09 -5.04
N GLN A 102 -15.75 1.12 -5.32
CA GLN A 102 -16.53 -0.04 -5.77
C GLN A 102 -16.77 -0.05 -7.29
N HIS A 103 -16.90 1.13 -7.91
CA HIS A 103 -17.49 1.23 -9.26
C HIS A 103 -16.67 2.06 -10.26
N ASP A 104 -15.59 2.73 -9.85
CA ASP A 104 -14.72 3.47 -10.76
C ASP A 104 -13.33 2.83 -10.79
N GLU A 105 -13.03 2.07 -11.85
CA GLU A 105 -11.75 1.38 -12.00
C GLU A 105 -10.54 2.33 -12.04
N VAL A 106 -10.71 3.54 -12.58
CA VAL A 106 -9.60 4.50 -12.67
C VAL A 106 -9.31 5.04 -11.27
N TYR A 107 -10.35 5.31 -10.49
CA TYR A 107 -10.21 5.69 -9.09
C TYR A 107 -9.59 4.55 -8.26
N GLN A 108 -10.03 3.30 -8.45
CA GLN A 108 -9.49 2.12 -7.76
C GLN A 108 -7.99 1.97 -7.99
N ARG A 109 -7.53 2.09 -9.24
CA ARG A 109 -6.10 2.04 -9.57
C ARG A 109 -5.33 3.19 -8.91
N ALA A 110 -5.87 4.41 -8.94
CA ALA A 110 -5.23 5.57 -8.34
C ALA A 110 -5.12 5.48 -6.81
N GLU A 111 -6.15 4.98 -6.12
CA GLU A 111 -6.08 4.80 -4.66
C GLU A 111 -5.26 3.56 -4.24
N ALA A 112 -5.01 2.63 -5.16
CA ALA A 112 -4.17 1.45 -4.95
C ALA A 112 -2.70 1.68 -5.32
N ASP A 113 -2.34 2.87 -5.81
CA ASP A 113 -0.97 3.21 -6.19
C ASP A 113 -0.04 3.17 -4.97
N LEU A 114 0.93 2.25 -5.00
CA LEU A 114 1.91 2.04 -3.94
C LEU A 114 2.86 3.23 -3.77
N HIS A 115 3.08 4.04 -4.82
CA HIS A 115 3.90 5.25 -4.71
C HIS A 115 3.22 6.34 -3.87
N ASN A 116 1.89 6.27 -3.77
CA ASN A 116 1.09 7.21 -2.99
C ASN A 116 0.75 6.69 -1.60
N LEU A 117 1.25 5.50 -1.21
CA LEU A 117 0.91 4.84 0.05
C LEU A 117 2.12 4.73 0.99
N VAL A 118 1.98 5.32 2.17
CA VAL A 118 3.03 5.32 3.20
C VAL A 118 2.46 4.95 4.58
N PRO A 119 3.25 4.28 5.45
CA PRO A 119 2.85 4.06 6.82
C PRO A 119 2.94 5.38 7.62
N SER A 120 1.88 5.72 8.34
CA SER A 120 1.81 6.92 9.19
C SER A 120 1.27 6.58 10.58
N ILE A 121 1.63 7.39 11.58
CA ILE A 121 0.95 7.37 12.88
C ILE A 121 -0.53 7.71 12.66
N GLY A 122 -1.45 6.86 13.12
CA GLY A 122 -2.87 7.04 12.85
C GLY A 122 -3.44 8.40 13.30
N GLU A 123 -2.90 9.01 14.37
CA GLU A 123 -3.30 10.35 14.81
C GLU A 123 -2.84 11.48 13.88
N VAL A 124 -1.73 11.28 13.15
CA VAL A 124 -1.16 12.24 12.18
C VAL A 124 -1.80 12.07 10.81
N TYR A 125 -2.18 10.83 10.45
CA TYR A 125 -2.96 10.49 9.27
C TYR A 125 -4.22 11.40 9.15
N LEU A 126 -4.41 12.01 7.97
CA LEU A 126 -5.46 12.98 7.66
C LEU A 126 -6.76 12.33 7.15
#